data_AF-E4LA31-F1
#
_entry.id   AF-E4LA31-F1
#
_cell.length_a   1.000
_cell.length_b   1.000
_cell.length_c   1.000
_cell.angle_alpha   90.00
_cell.angle_beta   90.00
_cell.angle_gamma   90.00
#
_symmetry.space_group_name_H-M   'P 1'
#
loop_
_entity.id
_entity.type
_entity.pdbx_description
1 polymer ?
#
loop_
_entity_poly.entity_id
_entity_poly.type
_entity_poly.pdbx_seq_one_letter_code
_entity_poly.pdbx_strand_id
1 'polypeptide(L)'
;MITIKDVVNNIVYAQGKNDEEVVNNWNLQCKEKFEWILDNVSYYDENDYMELKKLYIWATDKAYRFENIISVIKLINDTFDSQHIRILKQ
;
A
#
# COMPACT_ATOMS: atom_id res chain seq x y z
N MET A 1 -10.09 -14.30 -9.17
CA MET A 1 -9.40 -13.00 -9.33
C MET A 1 -9.05 -12.46 -7.96
N ILE A 2 -7.83 -11.97 -7.79
CA ILE A 2 -7.32 -11.39 -6.54
C ILE A 2 -7.26 -9.87 -6.73
N THR A 3 -7.83 -9.13 -5.78
CA THR A 3 -7.85 -7.67 -5.80
C THR A 3 -7.39 -7.13 -4.44
N ILE A 4 -6.46 -6.19 -4.46
CA ILE A 4 -6.02 -5.44 -3.29
C ILE A 4 -6.66 -4.07 -3.34
N LYS A 5 -7.53 -3.79 -2.36
CA LYS A 5 -8.41 -2.62 -2.39
C LYS A 5 -8.55 -2.01 -1.00
N ASP A 6 -8.41 -0.69 -0.91
CA ASP A 6 -8.96 0.05 0.22
C ASP A 6 -10.49 0.12 0.09
N VAL A 7 -11.18 -0.51 1.04
CA VAL A 7 -12.65 -0.56 1.03
C VAL A 7 -13.28 0.73 1.55
N VAL A 8 -12.54 1.57 2.27
CA VAL A 8 -13.01 2.88 2.76
C VAL A 8 -12.92 3.91 1.65
N ASN A 9 -11.74 4.08 1.06
CA ASN A 9 -11.50 5.10 0.03
C ASN A 9 -11.80 4.63 -1.41
N ASN A 10 -12.23 3.37 -1.57
CA ASN A 10 -12.56 2.76 -2.86
C ASN A 10 -11.39 2.77 -3.88
N ILE A 11 -10.16 2.66 -3.40
CA ILE A 11 -8.94 2.64 -4.22
C ILE A 11 -8.48 1.20 -4.46
N VAL A 12 -8.21 0.84 -5.71
CA VAL A 12 -7.57 -0.43 -6.07
C VAL A 12 -6.08 -0.21 -6.24
N TYR A 13 -5.27 -0.95 -5.48
CA TYR A 13 -3.81 -0.88 -5.50
C TYR A 13 -3.17 -1.92 -6.40
N ALA A 14 -3.79 -3.10 -6.51
CA ALA A 14 -3.34 -4.15 -7.40
C ALA A 14 -4.46 -5.16 -7.72
N GLN A 15 -4.36 -5.81 -8.87
CA GLN A 15 -5.24 -6.90 -9.26
C GLN A 15 -4.51 -7.92 -10.15
N GLY A 16 -4.95 -9.19 -10.08
CA GLY A 16 -4.39 -10.27 -10.89
C GLY A 16 -5.17 -11.57 -10.76
N LYS A 17 -4.95 -12.52 -11.67
CA LYS A 17 -5.57 -13.86 -11.59
C LYS A 17 -4.90 -14.76 -10.58
N ASN A 18 -3.61 -14.53 -10.31
CA ASN A 18 -2.77 -15.26 -9.36
C ASN A 18 -1.82 -14.29 -8.65
N ASP A 19 -1.06 -14.80 -7.68
CA ASP A 19 -0.16 -14.00 -6.84
C ASP A 19 0.92 -13.27 -7.67
N GLU A 20 1.47 -13.91 -8.70
CA GLU A 20 2.50 -13.31 -9.58
C GLU A 20 1.94 -12.10 -10.35
N GLU A 21 0.75 -12.24 -10.93
CA GLU A 21 0.09 -11.13 -11.62
C GLU A 21 -0.21 -9.96 -10.65
N VAL A 22 -0.62 -10.26 -9.42
CA VAL A 22 -0.85 -9.22 -8.40
C VAL A 22 0.44 -8.52 -8.02
N VAL A 23 1.53 -9.26 -7.81
CA VAL A 23 2.85 -8.68 -7.50
C VAL A 23 3.34 -7.78 -8.63
N ASN A 24 3.21 -8.24 -9.87
CA ASN A 24 3.56 -7.44 -11.05
C ASN A 24 2.71 -6.16 -11.14
N ASN A 25 1.40 -6.27 -10.94
CA ASN A 25 0.51 -5.12 -10.99
C ASN A 25 0.76 -4.13 -9.83
N TRP A 26 1.02 -4.63 -8.62
CA TRP A 26 1.43 -3.82 -7.47
C TRP A 26 2.69 -3.03 -7.78
N ASN A 27 3.75 -3.68 -8.26
CA ASN A 27 5.01 -3.02 -8.59
C ASN A 27 4.87 -1.95 -9.67
N LEU A 28 3.90 -2.10 -10.58
CA LEU A 28 3.61 -1.09 -11.62
C LEU A 28 2.86 0.13 -11.07
N GLN A 29 2.02 -0.04 -10.06
CA GLN A 29 1.06 0.98 -9.62
C GLN A 29 1.41 1.62 -8.26
N CYS A 30 2.17 0.93 -7.41
CA CYS A 30 2.38 1.30 -6.01
C CYS A 30 2.85 2.75 -5.81
N LYS A 31 3.77 3.25 -6.65
CA LYS A 31 4.26 4.63 -6.54
C LYS A 31 3.13 5.65 -6.59
N GLU A 32 2.35 5.65 -7.67
CA GLU A 32 1.21 6.56 -7.85
C GLU A 32 0.14 6.34 -6.77
N LYS A 33 -0.15 5.07 -6.44
CA LYS A 33 -1.23 4.75 -5.50
C LYS A 33 -0.91 5.07 -4.05
N PHE A 34 0.36 5.24 -3.68
CA PHE A 34 0.79 5.54 -2.31
C PHE A 34 1.37 6.95 -2.13
N GLU A 35 1.29 7.84 -3.13
CA GLU A 35 1.74 9.24 -2.97
C GLU A 35 1.07 9.94 -1.77
N TRP A 36 -0.20 9.59 -1.50
CA TRP A 36 -0.97 10.11 -0.38
C TRP A 36 -0.36 9.82 1.01
N ILE A 37 0.52 8.81 1.15
CA ILE A 37 1.23 8.55 2.42
C ILE A 37 2.09 9.76 2.80
N LEU A 38 2.60 10.46 1.79
CA LEU A 38 3.37 11.68 1.96
C LEU A 38 2.50 12.93 1.96
N ASP A 39 1.20 12.83 1.67
CA ASP A 39 0.31 13.98 1.77
C ASP A 39 0.05 14.29 3.25
N ASN A 40 0.10 15.57 3.62
CA ASN A 40 0.01 16.12 4.98
C ASN A 40 1.32 16.29 5.78
N VAL A 41 2.50 16.24 5.14
CA VAL A 41 3.81 16.52 5.80
C VAL A 41 3.81 17.81 6.63
N SER A 42 3.07 18.84 6.21
CA SER A 42 3.05 20.14 6.87
C SER A 42 2.51 20.13 8.31
N TYR A 43 1.87 19.05 8.75
CA TYR A 43 1.30 18.92 10.10
C TYR A 43 2.14 18.05 11.04
N TYR A 44 3.14 17.36 10.52
CA TYR A 44 3.94 16.40 11.27
C TYR A 44 5.25 17.03 11.74
N ASP A 45 5.72 16.60 12.91
CA ASP A 45 7.09 16.90 13.30
C ASP A 45 8.10 16.12 12.44
N GLU A 46 9.38 16.44 12.57
CA GLU A 46 10.44 15.82 11.76
C GLU A 46 10.50 14.29 11.92
N ASN A 47 10.17 13.77 13.11
CA ASN A 47 10.23 12.33 13.36
C ASN A 47 9.07 11.61 12.67
N ASP A 48 7.86 12.14 12.81
CA ASP A 48 6.67 11.60 12.15
C ASP A 48 6.84 11.58 10.63
N TYR A 49 7.37 12.66 10.05
CA TYR A 49 7.67 12.70 8.62
C TYR A 49 8.67 11.62 8.19
N MET A 50 9.71 11.37 9.00
CA MET A 50 10.70 10.34 8.70
C MET A 50 10.11 8.93 8.74
N GLU A 51 9.18 8.65 9.65
CA GLU A 51 8.46 7.37 9.69
C GLU A 51 7.53 7.20 8.48
N LEU A 52 6.77 8.25 8.12
CA LEU A 52 5.92 8.23 6.91
C LEU A 52 6.74 8.01 5.64
N LYS A 53 7.93 8.63 5.55
CA LYS A 53 8.85 8.44 4.43
C LYS A 53 9.37 7.00 4.35
N LYS A 54 9.69 6.37 5.49
CA LYS A 54 10.08 4.95 5.53
C LYS A 54 8.93 4.06 5.07
N LEU A 55 7.71 4.31 5.54
CA LEU A 55 6.52 3.57 5.13
C LEU A 55 6.26 3.70 3.63
N TYR A 56 6.35 4.91 3.07
CA TYR A 56 6.23 5.13 1.63
C TYR A 56 7.28 4.35 0.83
N ILE A 57 8.54 4.37 1.28
CA ILE A 57 9.62 3.60 0.63
C ILE A 57 9.28 2.11 0.67
N TRP A 58 8.85 1.57 1.82
CA TRP A 58 8.47 0.16 1.92
C TRP A 58 7.25 -0.19 1.05
N ALA A 59 6.27 0.69 0.94
CA ALA A 59 5.09 0.45 0.13
C ALA A 59 5.37 0.48 -1.38
N THR A 60 6.39 1.23 -1.79
CA THR A 60 6.77 1.44 -3.19
C THR A 60 8.02 0.69 -3.63
N ASP A 61 8.70 0.02 -2.70
CA ASP A 61 9.80 -0.87 -3.02
C ASP A 61 9.30 -2.11 -3.77
N LYS A 62 10.18 -2.69 -4.58
CA LYS A 62 9.82 -3.82 -5.42
C LYS A 62 9.45 -5.02 -4.56
N ALA A 63 8.18 -5.41 -4.60
CA ALA A 63 7.71 -6.66 -4.02
C ALA A 63 8.17 -7.82 -4.90
N TYR A 64 8.80 -8.83 -4.29
CA TYR A 64 9.20 -10.06 -4.98
C TYR A 64 8.22 -11.20 -4.75
N ARG A 65 7.43 -11.11 -3.68
CA ARG A 65 6.45 -12.11 -3.27
C ARG A 65 5.20 -11.44 -2.71
N PHE A 66 4.08 -12.16 -2.76
CA PHE A 66 2.80 -11.67 -2.27
C PHE A 66 2.82 -11.35 -0.77
N GLU A 67 3.64 -12.06 0.01
CA GLU A 67 3.83 -11.82 1.45
C GLU A 67 4.48 -10.46 1.75
N ASN A 68 5.30 -9.92 0.84
CA ASN A 68 5.82 -8.57 0.97
C ASN A 68 4.67 -7.56 0.98
N ILE A 69 3.69 -7.76 0.07
CA ILE A 69 2.52 -6.90 -0.05
C ILE A 69 1.62 -7.02 1.18
N ILE A 70 1.38 -8.23 1.68
CA ILE A 70 0.61 -8.45 2.92
C ILE A 70 1.23 -7.67 4.10
N SER A 71 2.55 -7.73 4.22
CA SER A 71 3.27 -7.05 5.30
C SER A 71 3.12 -5.53 5.21
N VAL A 72 3.22 -4.97 4.01
CA VAL A 72 2.99 -3.54 3.76
C VAL A 72 1.55 -3.14 4.10
N ILE A 73 0.55 -3.90 3.62
CA ILE A 73 -0.86 -3.63 3.88
C ILE A 73 -1.13 -3.58 5.39
N LYS A 74 -0.57 -4.51 6.15
CA LYS A 74 -0.71 -4.53 7.60
C LYS A 74 -0.16 -3.25 8.22
N LEU A 75 1.05 -2.85 7.84
CA LEU A 75 1.67 -1.63 8.35
C LEU A 75 0.86 -0.39 8.02
N ILE A 76 0.32 -0.29 6.80
CA ILE A 76 -0.52 0.85 6.39
C ILE A 76 -1.81 0.91 7.21
N ASN A 77 -2.52 -0.21 7.35
CA ASN A 77 -3.75 -0.26 8.14
C ASN A 77 -3.50 0.01 9.65
N ASP A 78 -2.34 -0.41 10.18
CA ASP A 78 -1.96 -0.15 11.57
C ASP A 78 -1.53 1.31 11.78
N THR A 79 -1.09 2.01 10.72
CA THR A 79 -0.62 3.40 10.77
C THR A 79 -1.76 4.40 10.54
N PHE A 80 -2.73 4.06 9.70
CA PHE A 80 -3.78 4.98 9.27
C PHE A 80 -5.17 4.40 9.55
N ASP A 81 -5.83 4.94 10.57
CA ASP A 81 -7.23 4.61 10.89
C ASP A 81 -8.21 4.93 9.74
N SER A 82 -7.80 5.82 8.83
CA SER A 82 -8.59 6.21 7.65
C SER A 82 -8.50 5.24 6.48
N GLN A 83 -7.65 4.21 6.58
CA GLN A 83 -7.40 3.25 5.52
C GLN A 83 -7.87 1.86 5.95
N HIS A 84 -8.47 1.12 5.03
CA HIS A 84 -8.80 -0.28 5.27
C HIS A 84 -8.53 -1.13 4.04
N ILE A 85 -7.25 -1.39 3.77
CA ILE A 85 -6.81 -2.18 2.63
C ILE A 85 -7.03 -3.67 2.88
N ARG A 86 -7.78 -4.32 1.98
CA ARG A 86 -8.11 -5.76 2.03
C ARG A 86 -7.69 -6.48 0.77
N ILE A 87 -7.44 -7.78 0.94
CA ILE A 87 -7.26 -8.73 -0.16
C ILE A 87 -8.61 -9.44 -0.38
N LEU A 88 -9.17 -9.26 -1.56
CA LEU A 88 -10.44 -9.85 -1.99
C LEU A 88 -10.14 -10.95 -2.99
N LYS A 89 -10.68 -12.16 -2.76
CA LYS A 89 -10.56 -13.30 -3.67
C LYS A 89 -11.96 -13.70 -4.13
N GLN A 90 -12.18 -13.66 -5.45
CA GLN A 90 -13.41 -14.09 -6.12
C GLN A 90 -13.13 -15.28 -7.03
#